data_AF-A0A2V6G7X0-F1
#
_entry.id   AF-A0A2V6G7X0-F1
#
_cell.length_a   1.000
_cell.length_b   1.000
_cell.length_c   1.000
_cell.angle_alpha   90.00
_cell.angle_beta   90.00
_cell.angle_gamma   90.00
#
_symmetry.space_group_name_H-M   'P 1'
#
loop_
_entity.id
_entity.type
_entity.pdbx_description
1 polymer ?
#
loop_
_entity_poly.entity_id
_entity_poly.type
_entity_poly.pdbx_seq_one_letter_code
_entity_poly.pdbx_strand_id
1 'polypeptide(L)'
;MDSTDLITIDPAILGGTPVFKGTRVPLKTLFEYLENDYTLEQFLECFPSITREMARNVLMRILLDECVPWPMRGLLAVHDCASLQQQGWSGKQNDELLRRAAEQFDLFVTADQGSQYQQNLTDAPIAILELSTNDIRRIRVSAPAIALAAATIQPREYVKLMVN
;
A
#
# COMPACT_ATOMS: atom_id res chain seq x y z
N MET A 1 13.84 5.82 14.25
CA MET A 1 13.02 4.63 14.57
C MET A 1 12.52 4.13 13.23
N ASP A 2 12.96 2.95 12.82
CA ASP A 2 12.56 2.36 11.55
C ASP A 2 11.05 2.08 11.58
N SER A 3 10.30 2.69 10.67
CA SER A 3 8.83 2.52 10.54
C SER A 3 8.40 1.08 10.23
N THR A 4 9.37 0.21 9.95
CA THR A 4 9.18 -1.17 9.49
C THR A 4 8.80 -2.16 10.59
N ASP A 5 8.78 -1.74 11.87
CA ASP A 5 8.62 -2.63 13.02
C ASP A 5 7.35 -2.35 13.84
N LEU A 6 6.23 -2.11 13.13
CA LEU A 6 4.93 -1.80 13.74
C LEU A 6 3.93 -2.96 13.69
N ILE A 7 4.27 -4.02 12.96
CA ILE A 7 3.42 -5.19 12.73
C ILE A 7 4.16 -6.42 13.23
N THR A 8 3.46 -7.30 13.93
CA THR A 8 3.98 -8.61 14.35
C THR A 8 3.19 -9.72 13.67
N ILE A 9 3.90 -10.65 13.04
CA ILE A 9 3.36 -11.87 12.42
C ILE A 9 4.09 -13.04 13.08
N ASP A 10 3.47 -13.65 14.08
CA ASP A 10 4.04 -14.77 14.84
C ASP A 10 2.96 -15.86 14.98
N PRO A 11 3.21 -17.12 14.55
CA PRO A 11 2.26 -18.23 14.74
C PRO A 11 1.77 -18.40 16.19
N ALA A 12 2.58 -18.03 17.18
CA ALA A 12 2.21 -18.06 18.60
C ALA A 12 1.24 -16.93 19.00
N ILE A 13 1.08 -15.90 18.16
CA ILE A 13 0.21 -14.74 18.39
C ILE A 13 -0.95 -14.78 17.39
N LEU A 14 -2.16 -15.08 17.88
CA LEU A 14 -3.39 -15.18 17.05
C LEU A 14 -3.21 -16.02 15.77
N GLY A 15 -2.43 -17.11 15.85
CA GLY A 15 -2.20 -18.02 14.73
C GLY A 15 -1.45 -17.41 13.55
N GLY A 16 -0.64 -16.37 13.76
CA GLY A 16 0.08 -15.67 12.69
C GLY A 16 -0.73 -14.57 12.02
N THR A 17 -1.89 -14.21 12.56
CA THR A 17 -2.63 -13.02 12.09
C THR A 17 -1.76 -11.77 12.29
N PRO A 18 -1.59 -10.90 11.29
CA PRO A 18 -0.89 -9.62 11.48
C PRO A 18 -1.55 -8.75 12.54
N VAL A 19 -0.80 -8.44 13.60
CA VAL A 19 -1.25 -7.59 14.70
C VAL A 19 -0.36 -6.37 14.87
N PHE A 20 -0.90 -5.31 15.48
CA PHE A 20 -0.07 -4.18 15.91
C PHE A 20 0.95 -4.66 16.93
N LYS A 21 2.22 -4.29 16.74
CA LYS A 21 3.33 -4.72 17.57
C LYS A 21 3.06 -4.41 19.04
N GLY A 22 3.36 -5.38 19.91
CA GLY A 22 3.12 -5.27 21.35
C GLY A 22 1.65 -5.42 21.76
N THR A 23 0.76 -5.73 20.81
CA THR A 23 -0.67 -5.95 21.08
C THR A 23 -1.16 -7.27 20.47
N ARG A 24 -2.42 -7.61 20.75
CA ARG A 24 -3.15 -8.67 20.02
C ARG A 24 -4.28 -8.08 19.16
N VAL A 25 -4.21 -6.80 18.82
CA VAL A 25 -5.23 -6.15 17.98
C VAL A 25 -4.87 -6.43 16.51
N PRO A 26 -5.72 -7.12 15.74
CA PRO A 26 -5.45 -7.38 14.33
C PRO A 26 -5.40 -6.09 13.51
N LEU A 27 -4.51 -6.01 12.53
CA LEU A 27 -4.51 -4.89 11.57
C LEU A 27 -5.83 -4.82 10.80
N LYS A 28 -6.41 -5.98 10.49
CA LYS A 28 -7.71 -6.09 9.84
C LYS A 28 -8.80 -5.29 10.57
N THR A 29 -8.74 -5.22 11.90
CA THR A 29 -9.73 -4.47 12.69
C THR A 29 -9.65 -2.97 12.44
N LEU A 30 -8.46 -2.39 12.24
CA LEU A 30 -8.34 -0.98 11.84
C LEU A 30 -9.00 -0.75 10.48
N PHE A 31 -8.72 -1.62 9.50
CA PHE A 31 -9.29 -1.50 8.17
C PHE A 31 -10.81 -1.67 8.17
N GLU A 32 -11.34 -2.63 8.93
CA GLU A 32 -12.79 -2.80 9.10
C GLU A 32 -13.45 -1.53 9.67
N TYR A 33 -12.82 -0.83 10.63
CA TYR A 33 -13.36 0.43 11.13
C TYR A 33 -13.41 1.49 10.02
N LEU A 34 -12.30 1.69 9.32
CA LEU A 34 -12.20 2.69 8.25
C LEU A 34 -13.15 2.40 7.07
N GLU A 35 -13.33 1.12 6.72
CA GLU A 35 -14.25 0.67 5.67
C GLU A 35 -15.73 0.85 6.04
N ASN A 36 -16.06 0.83 7.33
CA ASN A 36 -17.41 1.06 7.84
C ASN A 36 -17.66 2.54 8.22
N ASP A 37 -16.93 3.47 7.59
CA ASP A 37 -17.03 4.92 7.81
C ASP A 37 -16.75 5.39 9.25
N TYR A 38 -16.12 4.55 10.09
CA TYR A 38 -15.63 4.99 11.39
C TYR A 38 -14.30 5.74 11.24
N THR A 39 -14.13 6.78 12.06
CA THR A 39 -12.90 7.57 12.07
C THR A 39 -11.77 6.83 12.79
N LEU A 40 -10.54 7.25 12.49
CA LEU A 40 -9.36 6.79 13.22
C LEU A 40 -9.50 7.07 14.73
N GLU A 41 -10.10 8.19 15.10
CA GLU A 41 -10.37 8.56 16.50
C GLU A 41 -11.28 7.53 17.18
N GLN A 42 -12.37 7.11 16.52
CA GLN A 42 -13.29 6.10 17.07
C GLN A 42 -12.59 4.74 17.25
N PHE A 43 -11.71 4.36 16.32
CA PHE A 43 -10.88 3.16 16.49
C PHE A 43 -9.96 3.28 17.72
N LEU A 44 -9.27 4.42 17.89
CA LEU A 44 -8.33 4.63 19.00
C LEU A 44 -9.03 4.67 20.37
N GLU A 45 -10.29 5.13 20.42
CA GLU A 45 -11.12 5.07 21.62
C GLU A 45 -11.42 3.62 22.04
N CYS A 46 -11.68 2.73 21.07
CA CYS A 46 -11.91 1.30 21.32
C CYS A 46 -10.62 0.52 21.64
N PHE A 47 -9.47 0.96 21.11
CA PHE A 47 -8.18 0.28 21.26
C PHE A 47 -7.09 1.23 21.80
N PRO A 48 -7.16 1.64 23.07
CA PRO A 48 -6.27 2.65 23.66
C PRO A 48 -4.79 2.20 23.76
N SER A 49 -4.50 0.91 23.59
CA SER A 49 -3.13 0.40 23.48
C SER A 49 -2.48 0.75 22.14
N ILE A 50 -3.25 1.20 21.16
CA ILE A 50 -2.77 1.62 19.85
C ILE A 50 -2.55 3.13 19.88
N THR A 51 -1.34 3.58 19.58
CA THR A 51 -1.07 5.01 19.44
C THR A 51 -1.56 5.50 18.10
N ARG A 52 -1.98 6.77 18.03
CA ARG A 52 -2.33 7.41 16.74
C ARG A 52 -1.20 7.29 15.73
N GLU A 53 0.04 7.45 16.17
CA GLU A 53 1.21 7.31 15.31
C GLU A 53 1.32 5.88 14.75
N MET A 54 1.19 4.85 15.59
CA MET A 54 1.22 3.46 15.15
C MET A 54 0.08 3.14 14.18
N ALA A 55 -1.14 3.60 14.47
CA ALA A 55 -2.27 3.41 13.58
C ALA A 55 -2.12 4.16 12.25
N ARG A 56 -1.48 5.34 12.24
CA ARG A 56 -1.18 6.08 11.00
C ARG A 56 -0.04 5.45 10.20
N ASN A 57 1.00 4.97 10.87
CA ASN A 57 2.18 4.45 10.20
C ASN A 57 1.94 3.05 9.58
N VAL A 58 0.86 2.34 9.96
CA VAL A 58 0.40 1.16 9.22
C VAL A 58 -0.44 1.52 7.98
N LEU A 59 -0.87 2.78 7.84
CA LEU A 59 -1.50 3.28 6.62
C LEU A 59 -0.39 3.66 5.64
N MET A 60 -0.18 2.81 4.63
CA MET A 60 0.81 3.11 3.59
C MET A 60 0.47 4.39 2.82
N ARG A 61 1.51 5.12 2.45
CA ARG A 61 1.45 6.17 1.43
C ARG A 61 1.70 5.52 0.08
N ILE A 62 0.68 5.53 -0.77
CA ILE A 62 0.69 4.83 -2.06
C ILE A 62 0.73 5.85 -3.19
N LEU A 63 1.73 5.72 -4.07
CA LEU A 63 1.84 6.51 -5.28
C LEU A 63 1.31 5.71 -6.47
N LEU A 64 0.25 6.21 -7.09
CA LEU A 64 -0.33 5.63 -8.31
C LEU A 64 0.32 6.27 -9.54
N ASP A 65 0.82 5.42 -10.42
CA ASP A 65 1.35 5.79 -11.74
C ASP A 65 0.25 6.37 -12.65
N GLU A 66 0.63 7.12 -13.68
CA GLU A 66 -0.26 7.75 -14.65
C GLU A 66 -1.07 6.70 -15.46
N CYS A 67 -0.50 5.50 -15.63
CA CYS A 67 -1.16 4.39 -16.29
C CYS A 67 -2.19 3.68 -15.41
N VAL A 68 -2.23 3.96 -14.10
CA VAL A 68 -3.18 3.37 -13.16
C VAL A 68 -4.42 4.25 -13.05
N PRO A 69 -5.63 3.72 -13.31
CA PRO A 69 -6.84 4.53 -13.27
C PRO A 69 -7.11 5.03 -11.85
N TRP A 70 -7.21 6.36 -11.68
CA TRP A 70 -7.47 7.01 -10.38
C TRP A 70 -8.62 6.41 -9.54
N PRO A 71 -9.75 5.95 -10.11
CA PRO A 71 -10.80 5.28 -9.34
C PRO A 71 -10.33 4.05 -8.54
N MET A 72 -9.19 3.45 -8.89
CA MET A 72 -8.58 2.36 -8.14
C MET A 72 -8.24 2.73 -6.70
N ARG A 73 -7.99 4.02 -6.38
CA ARG A 73 -7.74 4.45 -5.00
C ARG A 73 -8.84 4.02 -4.02
N GLY A 74 -10.07 3.86 -4.51
CA GLY A 74 -11.20 3.40 -3.68
C GLY A 74 -11.04 1.97 -3.18
N LEU A 75 -10.21 1.15 -3.85
CA LEU A 75 -9.85 -0.20 -3.41
C LEU A 75 -8.75 -0.19 -2.34
N LEU A 76 -8.06 0.94 -2.21
CA LEU A 76 -6.98 1.21 -1.28
C LEU A 76 -7.40 2.33 -0.34
N ALA A 77 -8.71 2.48 -0.07
CA ALA A 77 -9.27 3.64 0.64
C ALA A 77 -8.75 3.80 2.07
N VAL A 78 -8.24 2.71 2.65
CA VAL A 78 -7.57 2.71 3.95
C VAL A 78 -6.16 3.30 3.91
N HIS A 79 -5.60 3.55 2.72
CA HIS A 79 -4.25 4.06 2.51
C HIS A 79 -4.28 5.51 2.00
N ASP A 80 -3.20 6.25 2.24
CA ASP A 80 -3.04 7.60 1.71
C ASP A 80 -2.54 7.53 0.27
N CYS A 81 -3.45 7.66 -0.70
CA CYS A 81 -3.14 7.52 -2.12
C CYS A 81 -2.94 8.89 -2.80
N ALA A 82 -1.83 9.05 -3.52
CA ALA A 82 -1.59 10.17 -4.42
C ALA A 82 -1.32 9.68 -5.85
N SER A 83 -1.55 10.52 -6.86
CA SER A 83 -1.14 10.22 -8.24
C SER A 83 0.13 10.98 -8.63
N LEU A 84 0.93 10.40 -9.54
CA LEU A 84 2.07 11.10 -10.15
C LEU A 84 1.69 12.46 -10.76
N GLN A 85 0.49 12.54 -11.32
CA GLN A 85 -0.04 13.75 -11.93
C GLN A 85 -0.26 14.86 -10.89
N GLN A 86 -0.76 14.52 -9.68
CA GLN A 86 -0.88 15.47 -8.57
C GLN A 86 0.47 15.93 -8.04
N GLN A 87 1.50 15.07 -8.11
CA GLN A 87 2.86 15.43 -7.72
C GLN A 87 3.56 16.35 -8.73
N GLY A 88 3.00 16.52 -9.93
CA GLY A 88 3.65 17.26 -11.02
C GLY A 88 4.92 16.56 -11.52
N TRP A 89 4.96 15.23 -11.44
CA TRP A 89 6.13 14.41 -11.78
C TRP A 89 6.08 13.80 -13.18
N SER A 90 5.09 14.16 -13.98
CA SER A 90 4.95 13.75 -15.38
C SER A 90 6.24 14.00 -16.17
N GLY A 91 6.77 12.96 -16.83
CA GLY A 91 7.94 13.03 -17.71
C GLY A 91 9.32 13.03 -17.03
N LYS A 92 9.44 12.71 -15.73
CA LYS A 92 10.74 12.47 -15.08
C LYS A 92 11.40 11.17 -15.57
N GLN A 93 12.73 11.10 -15.51
CA GLN A 93 13.47 9.86 -15.77
C GLN A 93 13.20 8.82 -14.67
N ASN A 94 13.05 7.56 -15.05
CA ASN A 94 12.58 6.45 -14.19
C ASN A 94 13.34 6.32 -12.86
N ASP A 95 14.68 6.42 -12.88
CA ASP A 95 15.49 6.24 -11.68
C ASP A 95 15.31 7.38 -10.66
N GLU A 96 15.17 8.60 -11.16
CA GLU A 96 14.91 9.78 -10.32
C GLU A 96 13.48 9.73 -9.76
N LEU A 97 12.53 9.22 -10.55
CA LEU A 97 11.15 9.07 -10.12
C LEU A 97 11.04 8.11 -8.94
N LEU A 98 11.60 6.90 -9.06
CA LEU A 98 11.52 5.88 -8.01
C LEU A 98 12.29 6.28 -6.76
N ARG A 99 13.42 6.98 -6.90
CA ARG A 99 14.15 7.56 -5.75
C ARG A 99 13.32 8.59 -5.00
N ARG A 100 12.71 9.55 -5.71
CA ARG A 100 11.81 10.54 -5.09
C ARG A 100 10.57 9.92 -4.50
N ALA A 101 10.03 8.89 -5.15
CA ALA A 101 8.90 8.15 -4.62
C ALA A 101 9.28 7.51 -3.27
N ALA A 102 10.43 6.85 -3.18
CA ALA A 102 10.91 6.22 -1.94
C ALA A 102 11.12 7.19 -0.77
N GLU A 103 11.33 8.49 -1.03
CA GLU A 103 11.45 9.50 0.03
C GLU A 103 10.10 9.82 0.69
N GLN A 104 8.98 9.67 -0.03
CA GLN A 104 7.67 10.19 0.39
C GLN A 104 6.57 9.12 0.45
N PHE A 105 6.78 7.99 -0.21
CA PHE A 105 5.80 6.92 -0.39
C PHE A 105 6.39 5.58 0.00
N ASP A 106 5.52 4.69 0.45
CA ASP A 106 5.88 3.35 0.89
C ASP A 106 5.69 2.32 -0.23
N LEU A 107 4.76 2.59 -1.16
CA LEU A 107 4.43 1.73 -2.30
C LEU A 107 4.20 2.55 -3.58
N PHE A 108 4.78 2.08 -4.68
CA PHE A 108 4.47 2.54 -6.03
C PHE A 108 3.59 1.50 -6.75
N VAL A 109 2.46 1.92 -7.29
CA VAL A 109 1.57 1.04 -8.08
C VAL A 109 1.61 1.48 -9.53
N THR A 110 1.92 0.55 -10.43
CA THR A 110 1.93 0.77 -11.88
C THR A 110 1.14 -0.32 -12.60
N ALA A 111 0.72 -0.04 -13.82
CA ALA A 111 0.15 -1.00 -14.75
C ALA A 111 0.88 -0.99 -16.11
N ASP A 112 2.02 -0.30 -16.21
CA ASP A 112 2.77 -0.19 -17.46
C ASP A 112 3.42 -1.55 -17.80
N GLN A 113 3.07 -2.09 -18.95
CA GLN A 113 3.61 -3.34 -19.48
C GLN A 113 4.78 -3.10 -20.46
N GLY A 114 5.27 -1.86 -20.57
CA GLY A 114 6.40 -1.48 -21.41
C GLY A 114 7.73 -2.04 -20.92
N SER A 115 8.57 -2.50 -21.87
CA SER A 115 9.88 -3.10 -21.60
C SER A 115 10.92 -2.14 -21.01
N GLN A 116 10.72 -0.82 -21.13
CA GLN A 116 11.66 0.19 -20.64
C GLN A 116 11.48 0.52 -19.15
N TYR A 117 10.30 0.27 -18.57
CA TYR A 117 10.05 0.47 -17.13
C TYR A 117 10.56 -0.72 -16.30
N GLN A 118 10.38 -1.96 -16.79
CA GLN A 118 10.65 -3.18 -16.01
C GLN A 118 12.12 -3.42 -15.63
N GLN A 119 13.10 -2.87 -16.36
CA GLN A 119 14.52 -3.16 -16.09
C GLN A 119 15.01 -2.64 -14.74
N ASN A 120 14.37 -1.60 -14.19
CA ASN A 120 14.82 -0.95 -12.96
C ASN A 120 13.85 -1.12 -11.77
N LEU A 121 12.77 -1.90 -11.93
CA LEU A 121 11.78 -2.12 -10.86
C LEU A 121 12.29 -3.08 -9.79
N THR A 122 13.09 -4.08 -10.15
CA THR A 122 13.55 -5.11 -9.21
C THR A 122 14.53 -4.57 -8.16
N ASP A 123 15.30 -3.52 -8.50
CA ASP A 123 16.26 -2.87 -7.60
C ASP A 123 15.74 -1.55 -7.02
N ALA A 124 14.45 -1.26 -7.21
CA ALA A 124 13.86 0.00 -6.81
C ALA A 124 14.00 0.25 -5.29
N PRO A 125 14.22 1.52 -4.88
CA PRO A 125 14.30 1.87 -3.46
C PRO A 125 12.94 1.88 -2.74
N ILE A 126 11.84 1.61 -3.44
CA ILE A 126 10.45 1.57 -2.95
C ILE A 126 9.82 0.22 -3.30
N ALA A 127 8.81 -0.22 -2.53
CA ALA A 127 8.01 -1.38 -2.91
C ALA A 127 7.22 -1.09 -4.20
N ILE A 128 7.04 -2.09 -5.06
CA ILE A 128 6.34 -1.95 -6.35
C ILE A 128 5.28 -3.04 -6.51
N LEU A 129 4.05 -2.60 -6.76
CA LEU A 129 2.96 -3.47 -7.21
C LEU A 129 2.65 -3.17 -8.68
N GLU A 130 3.03 -4.09 -9.57
CA GLU A 130 2.70 -4.02 -10.99
C GLU A 130 1.40 -4.80 -11.26
N LEU A 131 0.39 -4.13 -11.79
CA LEU A 131 -0.86 -4.75 -12.25
C LEU A 131 -0.74 -5.14 -13.72
N SER A 132 -1.22 -6.32 -14.08
CA SER A 132 -1.19 -6.79 -15.48
C SER A 132 -2.15 -6.06 -16.43
N THR A 133 -2.95 -5.10 -15.95
CA THR A 133 -3.92 -4.34 -16.75
C THR A 133 -4.27 -3.01 -16.08
N ASN A 134 -4.61 -2.01 -16.88
CA ASN A 134 -5.18 -0.74 -16.45
C ASN A 134 -6.71 -0.65 -16.64
N ASP A 135 -7.38 -1.75 -17.03
CA ASP A 135 -8.84 -1.78 -17.14
C ASP A 135 -9.47 -1.81 -15.75
N ILE A 136 -10.07 -0.69 -15.34
CA ILE A 136 -10.72 -0.52 -14.03
C ILE A 136 -11.77 -1.60 -13.73
N ARG A 137 -12.45 -2.16 -14.75
CA ARG A 137 -13.47 -3.20 -14.52
C ARG A 137 -12.83 -4.49 -14.02
N ARG A 138 -11.70 -4.89 -14.62
CA ARG A 138 -10.94 -6.09 -14.23
C ARG A 138 -10.24 -5.87 -12.89
N ILE A 139 -9.67 -4.68 -12.69
CA ILE A 139 -9.09 -4.26 -11.40
C ILE A 139 -10.12 -4.40 -10.27
N ARG A 140 -11.37 -3.93 -10.48
CA ARG A 140 -12.43 -4.04 -9.46
C ARG A 140 -12.81 -5.48 -9.14
N VAL A 141 -12.79 -6.38 -10.12
CA VAL A 141 -13.02 -7.82 -9.90
C VAL A 141 -11.91 -8.43 -9.03
N SER A 142 -10.67 -7.98 -9.22
CA SER A 142 -9.51 -8.44 -8.45
C SER A 142 -9.20 -7.60 -7.19
N ALA A 143 -10.15 -6.77 -6.74
CA ALA A 143 -9.94 -5.85 -5.63
C ALA A 143 -9.38 -6.51 -4.34
N PRO A 144 -9.88 -7.68 -3.88
CA PRO A 144 -9.35 -8.32 -2.68
C PRO A 144 -7.87 -8.72 -2.81
N ALA A 145 -7.46 -9.18 -3.99
CA ALA A 145 -6.08 -9.58 -4.25
C ALA A 145 -5.14 -8.36 -4.28
N ILE A 146 -5.60 -7.24 -4.85
CA ILE A 146 -4.85 -5.98 -4.89
C ILE A 146 -4.67 -5.41 -3.48
N ALA A 147 -5.75 -5.37 -2.69
CA ALA A 147 -5.70 -4.89 -1.31
C ALA A 147 -4.77 -5.75 -0.43
N LEU A 148 -4.84 -7.08 -0.58
CA LEU A 148 -3.96 -7.99 0.15
C LEU A 148 -2.49 -7.79 -0.26
N ALA A 149 -2.21 -7.68 -1.57
CA ALA A 149 -0.86 -7.43 -2.07
C ALA A 149 -0.31 -6.11 -1.50
N ALA A 150 -1.08 -5.02 -1.59
CA ALA A 150 -0.69 -3.73 -1.01
C ALA A 150 -0.45 -3.83 0.51
N ALA A 151 -1.28 -4.55 1.26
CA ALA A 151 -1.15 -4.65 2.71
C ALA A 151 0.01 -5.56 3.19
N THR A 152 0.53 -6.43 2.32
CA THR A 152 1.53 -7.45 2.70
C THR A 152 2.88 -7.28 2.03
N ILE A 153 2.96 -6.45 1.00
CA ILE A 153 4.21 -6.17 0.27
C ILE A 153 5.26 -5.59 1.20
N GLN A 154 6.48 -6.12 1.10
CA GLN A 154 7.61 -5.69 1.90
C GLN A 154 8.33 -4.50 1.25
N PRO A 155 9.05 -3.67 2.03
CA PRO A 155 9.87 -2.61 1.47
C PRO A 155 10.86 -3.15 0.43
N ARG A 156 10.95 -2.47 -0.72
CA ARG A 156 11.80 -2.84 -1.87
C ARG A 156 11.42 -4.18 -2.52
N GLU A 157 10.28 -4.75 -2.19
CA GLU A 157 9.76 -5.91 -2.88
C GLU A 157 9.08 -5.49 -4.19
N TYR A 158 9.25 -6.31 -5.22
CA TYR A 158 8.55 -6.17 -6.49
C TYR A 158 7.56 -7.33 -6.66
N VAL A 159 6.27 -7.00 -6.80
CA VAL A 159 5.19 -7.97 -6.98
C VAL A 159 4.45 -7.63 -8.28
N LYS A 160 4.38 -8.62 -9.18
CA LYS A 160 3.51 -8.56 -10.36
C LYS A 160 2.22 -9.33 -10.11
N LEU A 161 1.09 -8.62 -10.13
CA LEU A 161 -0.24 -9.18 -9.90
C LEU A 161 -0.98 -9.37 -11.22
N MET A 162 -1.32 -10.63 -11.53
CA MET A 162 -2.20 -10.97 -12.63
C MET A 162 -3.65 -10.66 -12.28
N VAL A 163 -4.21 -9.66 -12.96
CA VAL A 163 -5.61 -9.24 -12.84
C VAL A 163 -6.42 -9.97 -13.92
N ASN A 164 -7.45 -10.71 -13.49
CA ASN A 164 -8.28 -11.53 -14.37
C ASN A 164 -9.49 -10.75 -14.90
#